data_AF-A0A936BQQ2-F1
#
_entry.id   AF-A0A936BQQ2-F1
#
_cell.length_a   1.000
_cell.length_b   1.000
_cell.length_c   1.000
_cell.angle_alpha   90.00
_cell.angle_beta   90.00
_cell.angle_gamma   90.00
#
_symmetry.space_group_name_H-M   'P 1'
#
loop_
_entity.id
_entity.type
_entity.pdbx_description
1 polymer ?
#
loop_
_entity_poly.entity_id
_entity_poly.type
_entity_poly.pdbx_seq_one_letter_code
_entity_poly.pdbx_strand_id
1 'polypeptide(L)' 'MSFWIPLAAALAIGLPALATAWAQSRIGPAGAATLAEKPELTTTVIIMVAIPETMVVLGFVVAVLIMLRGGA' A
#
# COMPACT_ATOMS: atom_id res chain seq x y z
N MET A 1 -23.61 3.00 -15.96
CA MET A 1 -22.52 2.47 -15.12
C MET A 1 -23.14 1.53 -14.09
N SER A 2 -22.82 0.24 -14.15
CA SER A 2 -23.35 -0.75 -13.20
C SER A 2 -22.78 -0.51 -11.80
N PHE A 3 -23.61 -0.59 -10.75
CA PHE A 3 -23.22 -0.36 -9.34
C PHE A 3 -22.03 -1.24 -8.88
N TRP A 4 -21.89 -2.41 -9.48
CA TRP A 4 -20.85 -3.38 -9.14
C TRP A 4 -19.43 -2.92 -9.51
N ILE A 5 -19.28 -2.08 -10.53
CA ILE A 5 -17.97 -1.59 -11.02
C ILE A 5 -17.28 -0.71 -9.98
N PRO A 6 -17.90 0.38 -9.46
CA PRO A 6 -17.26 1.21 -8.45
C PRO A 6 -17.01 0.45 -7.14
N LEU A 7 -17.89 -0.47 -6.77
CA LEU A 7 -17.69 -1.34 -5.60
C LEU A 7 -16.44 -2.23 -5.77
N ALA A 8 -16.28 -2.86 -6.93
CA ALA A 8 -15.11 -3.70 -7.22
C ALA A 8 -13.80 -2.89 -7.20
N ALA A 9 -13.78 -1.69 -7.77
CA ALA A 9 -12.60 -0.82 -7.73
C ALA A 9 -12.28 -0.34 -6.29
N ALA A 10 -13.30 -0.01 -5.50
CA ALA A 10 -13.12 0.40 -4.11
C ALA A 10 -12.50 -0.74 -3.27
N LEU A 11 -12.94 -1.98 -3.49
CA LEU A 11 -12.35 -3.15 -2.83
C LEU A 11 -10.92 -3.43 -3.33
N ALA A 12 -10.66 -3.25 -4.62
CA ALA A 12 -9.35 -3.50 -5.24
C ALA A 12 -8.24 -2.59 -4.69
N ILE A 13 -8.56 -1.35 -4.30
CA ILE A 13 -7.60 -0.45 -3.61
C ILE A 13 -7.71 -0.54 -2.08
N GLY A 14 -8.92 -0.70 -1.54
CA GLY A 14 -9.19 -0.65 -0.11
C GLY A 14 -8.53 -1.79 0.66
N LEU A 15 -8.61 -3.03 0.15
CA LEU A 15 -8.01 -4.18 0.83
C LEU A 15 -6.47 -4.11 0.85
N PRO A 16 -5.78 -3.82 -0.27
CA PRO A 16 -4.33 -3.60 -0.24
C PRO A 16 -3.92 -2.41 0.64
N ALA A 17 -4.66 -1.30 0.63
CA ALA A 17 -4.36 -0.15 1.48
C ALA A 17 -4.39 -0.51 2.98
N LEU A 18 -5.39 -1.28 3.41
CA LEU A 18 -5.47 -1.77 4.80
C LEU A 18 -4.32 -2.72 5.14
N ALA A 19 -3.95 -3.62 4.22
CA ALA A 19 -2.81 -4.53 4.41
C ALA A 19 -1.47 -3.78 4.49
N THR A 20 -1.27 -2.79 3.62
CA THR A 20 -0.09 -1.90 3.63
C THR A 20 0.00 -1.13 4.93
N ALA A 21 -1.10 -0.50 5.36
CA ALA A 21 -1.16 0.23 6.63
C ALA A 21 -0.83 -0.68 7.82
N TRP A 22 -1.36 -1.90 7.85
CA TRP A 22 -1.05 -2.88 8.89
C TRP A 22 0.44 -3.23 8.94
N ALA A 23 1.06 -3.49 7.79
CA ALA A 23 2.50 -3.77 7.72
C ALA A 23 3.34 -2.57 8.18
N GLN A 24 3.03 -1.37 7.68
CA GLN A 24 3.75 -0.14 8.01
C GLN A 24 3.59 0.26 9.48
N SER A 25 2.44 -0.03 10.11
CA SER A 25 2.23 0.21 11.55
C SER A 25 3.22 -0.53 12.46
N ARG A 26 3.80 -1.62 11.95
CA ARG A 26 4.81 -2.44 12.66
C ARG A 26 6.22 -2.05 12.27
N ILE A 27 6.45 -1.79 10.98
CA ILE A 27 7.75 -1.39 10.45
C ILE A 27 8.15 0.01 10.97
N GLY A 28 7.21 0.95 11.05
CA GLY A 28 7.49 2.33 11.49
C GLY A 28 8.15 2.41 12.88
N PRO A 29 7.51 1.87 13.95
CA PRO A 29 8.10 1.87 15.29
C PRO A 29 9.43 1.12 15.37
N ALA A 30 9.55 -0.04 14.71
CA ALA A 30 10.78 -0.82 14.69
C ALA A 30 11.91 -0.08 13.96
N GLY A 31 11.58 0.59 12.85
CA GLY A 31 12.49 1.44 12.09
C GLY A 31 12.97 2.63 12.92
N ALA A 32 12.05 3.35 13.56
CA ALA A 32 12.39 4.50 14.42
C ALA A 32 13.35 4.10 15.56
N ALA A 33 13.08 2.98 16.25
CA ALA A 33 13.97 2.46 17.29
C ALA A 33 15.34 2.07 16.72
N THR A 34 15.38 1.41 15.56
CA THR A 34 16.64 1.02 14.90
C THR A 34 17.47 2.24 14.52
N LEU A 35 16.85 3.30 14.01
CA LEU A 35 17.56 4.52 13.59
C LEU A 35 18.05 5.35 14.76
N ALA A 36 17.43 5.23 15.94
CA ALA A 36 17.93 5.85 17.16
C ALA A 36 19.28 5.27 17.61
N GLU A 37 19.51 3.97 17.37
CA GLU A 37 20.77 3.29 17.71
C GLU A 37 21.77 3.25 16.55
N LYS A 38 21.28 3.10 15.32
CA LYS A 38 22.07 2.84 14.10
C LYS A 38 21.58 3.71 12.92
N PRO A 39 21.91 5.01 12.90
CA PRO A 39 21.44 5.94 11.86
C PRO A 39 21.91 5.55 10.44
N GLU A 40 23.02 4.84 10.32
CA GLU A 40 23.54 4.31 9.04
C GLU A 40 22.59 3.30 8.37
N LEU A 41 21.61 2.74 9.10
CA LEU A 41 20.61 1.82 8.56
C LEU A 41 19.39 2.52 7.95
N THR A 42 19.42 3.85 7.79
CA THR A 42 18.33 4.64 7.18
C THR A 42 17.83 4.05 5.87
N THR A 43 18.74 3.71 4.96
CA THR A 43 18.37 3.13 3.65
C THR A 43 17.64 1.80 3.81
N THR A 44 18.09 0.93 4.71
CA THR A 44 17.44 -0.37 4.98
C THR A 44 16.03 -0.19 5.53
N VAL A 45 15.84 0.75 6.46
CA VAL A 45 14.51 1.05 7.03
C VAL A 45 13.57 1.61 5.96
N ILE A 46 14.05 2.50 5.08
CA ILE A 46 13.28 3.03 3.94
C ILE A 46 12.84 1.89 3.01
N ILE A 47 13.75 0.98 2.65
CA ILE A 47 13.42 -0.19 1.81
C ILE A 47 12.36 -1.05 2.50
N MET A 48 12.47 -1.28 3.81
CA MET A 48 11.50 -2.07 4.57
C MET A 48 10.11 -1.44 4.53
N VAL A 49 9.99 -0.11 4.61
CA VAL A 49 8.73 0.64 4.50
C VAL A 49 8.19 0.62 3.06
N ALA A 50 9.07 0.64 2.05
CA ALA A 50 8.69 0.66 0.65
C ALA A 50 8.11 -0.67 0.14
N ILE A 51 8.54 -1.81 0.68
CA ILE A 51 8.02 -3.14 0.29
C ILE A 51 6.49 -3.23 0.41
N PRO A 52 5.86 -2.96 1.58
CA PRO A 52 4.40 -3.00 1.69
C PRO A 52 3.71 -1.88 0.89
N GLU A 53 4.38 -0.75 0.61
CA GLU A 53 3.83 0.32 -0.23
C GLU A 53 3.54 -0.15 -1.67
N THR A 54 4.33 -1.09 -2.18
CA THR A 54 4.09 -1.66 -3.52
C THR A 54 2.71 -2.31 -3.66
N MET A 55 2.19 -2.91 -2.57
CA MET A 55 0.88 -3.57 -2.58
C MET A 55 -0.26 -2.58 -2.81
N VAL A 56 -0.24 -1.42 -2.15
CA VAL A 56 -1.28 -0.40 -2.33
C VAL A 56 -1.19 0.24 -3.71
N VAL A 57 0.03 0.46 -4.23
CA VAL A 57 0.22 0.96 -5.60
C VAL A 57 -0.36 0.00 -6.64
N LEU A 58 -0.12 -1.30 -6.49
CA LEU A 58 -0.71 -2.31 -7.38
C LEU A 58 -2.23 -2.35 -7.27
N GLY A 59 -2.78 -2.27 -6.05
CA GLY A 59 -4.23 -2.17 -5.82
C GLY A 59 -4.86 -0.93 -6.47
N PHE A 60 -4.18 0.21 -6.40
CA PHE A 60 -4.58 1.44 -7.07
C PHE A 60 -4.59 1.29 -8.60
N VAL A 61 -3.54 0.72 -9.19
CA VAL A 61 -3.49 0.45 -10.64
C VAL A 61 -4.65 -0.44 -11.07
N VAL A 62 -4.94 -1.51 -10.33
CA VAL A 62 -6.08 -2.40 -10.63
C VAL A 62 -7.41 -1.66 -10.52
N ALA A 63 -7.60 -0.83 -9.48
CA ALA A 63 -8.82 -0.02 -9.32
C ALA A 63 -9.03 0.94 -10.48
N VAL A 64 -7.98 1.60 -10.96
CA VAL A 64 -8.02 2.47 -12.15
C VAL A 64 -8.38 1.66 -13.41
N LEU A 65 -7.77 0.49 -13.61
CA LEU A 65 -8.10 -0.38 -14.75
C LEU A 65 -9.56 -0.84 -14.73
N ILE A 66 -10.11 -1.18 -13.56
CA ILE A 66 -11.53 -1.52 -13.39
C ILE A 66 -12.42 -0.34 -13.79
N MET A 67 -12.07 0.87 -13.37
CA MET A 67 -12.84 2.07 -13.70
C MET A 67 -12.81 2.41 -15.19
N LEU A 68 -11.62 2.35 -15.81
CA LEU A 68 -11.43 2.71 -17.21
C LEU A 68 -12.01 1.68 -18.18
N ARG A 69 -11.88 0.38 -17.87
CA ARG A 69 -12.33 -0.70 -18.76
C ARG A 69 -13.72 -1.24 -18.43
N GLY A 70 -14.11 -1.23 -17.15
CA GLY A 70 -15.41 -1.73 -16.72
C GLY A 70 -16.56 -0.75 -16.97
N GLY A 71 -16.27 0.54 -17.14
CA GLY A 71 -17.25 1.57 -17.47
C GLY A 71 -17.55 1.75 -18.97
N ALA A 72 -16.80 1.07 -19.85
CA ALA A 72 -16.98 1.06 -21.31
C ALA A 72 -18.08 0.09 -21.76
#